data_AF-A0A370IAQ4-F1
#
_entry.id   AF-A0A370IAQ4-F1
#
_cell.length_a   1.000
_cell.length_b   1.000
_cell.length_c   1.000
_cell.angle_alpha   90.00
_cell.angle_beta   90.00
_cell.angle_gamma   90.00
#
_symmetry.space_group_name_H-M   'P 1'
#
loop_
_entity.id
_entity.type
_entity.pdbx_description
1 polymer ?
#
loop_
_entity_poly.entity_id
_entity_poly.type
_entity_poly.pdbx_seq_one_letter_code
_entity_poly.pdbx_strand_id
1 'polypeptide(L)'
;MGSPEPPCAFVDVAAATVWTTPDSPRPVDAPALTNPVDIPRWLADMTLAEEQELTSDNLTQTQALYGDRVYVVGQQADWAEVLVPGQPTPKNPLGYPGWIPRAQLTTSPEFDELTNGPFALVRDIATAWLHDDPGLCDRHLEISAGTRLPVLGRTGQAISVATPRGGPKWLDARGVEIYAKATDIPQPAAADLVGFANMFLGRPYLWGGRAAFGFDCSGFTSTTYQVHGITLPRDAGPQATDGGGRAVAAEDLQAGDLLFYASDSRDPESIYHVAMAIGGGRMIEAFDSTAPVRVTELRFGQDYWGARRYLRAEAAPFRDPVETSFAWGFAAVTRKGWAADESLMTWTARDFAPVQLITVHHTFDFDGSGASDYRDVVRALYEFHASSEHGGRGWGDLGYHLLIDPNGVVYAGRETGDPAPIFRPGAVLRPGAEVVEAGHVYNANPGNIGICLIGNFDATEPTAAALIALRDVLGALCSGLGLDPLTQIRYTHPATGPVVDKPAISGHRDWSDIAGPTTCPGQNLYDLLPALRAAVGKPL
;
A
#
# COMPACT_ATOMS: atom_id res chain seq x y z
N MET A 1 -0.36 40.68 -25.85
CA MET A 1 -1.49 39.80 -26.19
C MET A 1 -0.95 38.38 -26.05
N GLY A 2 -1.42 37.62 -25.06
CA GLY A 2 -0.98 36.24 -24.90
C GLY A 2 -1.45 35.41 -26.08
N SER A 3 -0.62 34.48 -26.55
CA SER A 3 -1.02 33.49 -27.55
C SER A 3 -2.31 32.78 -27.07
N PRO A 4 -3.30 32.55 -27.95
CA PRO A 4 -4.49 31.81 -27.56
C PRO A 4 -4.09 30.42 -27.02
N GLU A 5 -4.76 29.96 -25.96
CA GLU A 5 -4.57 28.60 -25.45
C GLU A 5 -4.87 27.58 -26.55
N PRO A 6 -4.06 26.51 -26.67
CA PRO A 6 -4.28 25.47 -27.67
C PRO A 6 -5.65 24.78 -27.47
N PRO A 7 -6.29 24.30 -28.55
CA PRO A 7 -7.54 23.54 -28.47
C PRO A 7 -7.44 22.39 -27.46
N CYS A 8 -8.47 22.20 -26.64
CA CYS A 8 -8.52 21.11 -25.67
C CYS A 8 -9.36 19.92 -26.18
N ALA A 9 -9.01 18.73 -25.71
CA ALA A 9 -9.80 17.51 -25.80
C ALA A 9 -9.75 16.77 -24.45
N PHE A 10 -10.57 15.73 -24.31
CA PHE A 10 -10.63 14.89 -23.12
C PHE A 10 -10.36 13.43 -23.48
N VAL A 11 -9.65 12.74 -22.60
CA VAL A 11 -9.40 11.31 -22.72
C VAL A 11 -10.70 10.53 -22.52
N ASP A 12 -11.04 9.68 -23.49
CA ASP A 12 -12.31 8.93 -23.57
C ASP A 12 -12.10 7.42 -23.45
N VAL A 13 -10.99 7.01 -22.83
CA VAL A 13 -10.67 5.61 -22.48
C VAL A 13 -10.14 5.54 -21.06
N ALA A 14 -10.15 4.35 -20.44
CA ALA A 14 -9.76 4.17 -19.04
C ALA A 14 -8.39 4.79 -18.69
N ALA A 15 -7.39 4.56 -19.56
CA ALA A 15 -6.12 5.28 -19.58
C ALA A 15 -5.56 5.26 -21.01
N ALA A 16 -5.31 6.44 -21.58
CA ALA A 16 -4.69 6.59 -22.90
C ALA A 16 -3.17 6.57 -22.75
N THR A 17 -2.50 5.65 -23.43
CA THR A 17 -1.04 5.66 -23.57
C THR A 17 -0.62 6.80 -24.49
N VAL A 18 0.30 7.62 -24.01
CA VAL A 18 0.93 8.70 -24.77
C VAL A 18 2.20 8.15 -25.40
N TRP A 19 2.20 8.08 -26.72
CA TRP A 19 3.26 7.51 -27.54
C TRP A 19 4.30 8.57 -27.91
N THR A 20 5.53 8.15 -28.16
CA THR A 20 6.60 9.06 -28.59
C THR A 20 6.34 9.61 -29.98
N THR A 21 5.87 8.75 -30.89
CA THR A 21 5.49 9.10 -32.25
C THR A 21 4.28 8.26 -32.69
N PRO A 22 3.55 8.67 -33.75
CA PRO A 22 2.49 7.86 -34.36
C PRO A 22 2.94 6.47 -34.86
N ASP A 23 4.24 6.29 -35.15
CA ASP A 23 4.81 5.04 -35.66
C ASP A 23 5.39 4.14 -34.54
N SER A 24 5.36 4.60 -33.29
CA SER A 24 5.88 3.86 -32.14
C SER A 24 5.12 2.57 -31.79
N PRO A 25 3.79 2.48 -31.92
CA PRO A 25 3.08 1.24 -31.61
C PRO A 25 3.42 0.09 -32.55
N ARG A 26 3.57 -1.10 -31.97
CA ARG A 26 3.81 -2.37 -32.65
C ARG A 26 2.51 -3.17 -32.73
N PRO A 27 2.46 -4.28 -33.50
CA PRO A 27 1.26 -5.12 -33.58
C PRO A 27 0.76 -5.65 -32.23
N VAL A 28 1.66 -5.97 -31.29
CA VAL A 28 1.30 -6.42 -29.93
C VAL A 28 0.62 -5.33 -29.10
N ASP A 29 0.84 -4.06 -29.46
CA ASP A 29 0.30 -2.92 -28.73
C ASP A 29 -1.14 -2.55 -29.14
N ALA A 30 -1.74 -3.29 -30.08
CA ALA A 30 -3.09 -3.03 -30.57
C ALA A 30 -4.16 -2.86 -29.47
N PRO A 31 -4.17 -3.64 -28.36
CA PRO A 31 -5.17 -3.44 -27.30
C PRO A 31 -5.04 -2.10 -26.56
N ALA A 32 -3.89 -1.43 -26.62
CA ALA A 32 -3.67 -0.09 -26.06
C ALA A 32 -4.10 1.05 -27.00
N LEU A 33 -4.44 0.75 -28.26
CA LEU A 33 -4.80 1.75 -29.28
C LEU A 33 -6.31 1.89 -29.51
N THR A 34 -7.11 0.95 -29.00
CA THR A 34 -8.57 0.92 -29.22
C THR A 34 -9.32 1.87 -28.27
N ASN A 35 -10.60 2.06 -28.54
CA ASN A 35 -11.57 2.64 -27.61
C ASN A 35 -12.78 1.70 -27.52
N PRO A 36 -12.98 0.98 -26.39
CA PRO A 36 -12.19 1.02 -25.16
C PRO A 36 -10.80 0.38 -25.32
N VAL A 37 -9.86 0.75 -24.45
CA VAL A 37 -8.55 0.08 -24.31
C VAL A 37 -8.67 -1.21 -23.48
N ASP A 38 -7.74 -2.14 -23.67
CA ASP A 38 -7.60 -3.36 -22.85
C ASP A 38 -6.13 -3.53 -22.41
N ILE A 39 -5.73 -2.74 -21.40
CA ILE A 39 -4.36 -2.74 -20.85
C ILE A 39 -3.99 -4.10 -20.21
N PRO A 40 -4.87 -4.77 -19.44
CA PRO A 40 -4.55 -6.10 -18.92
C PRO A 40 -4.24 -7.11 -20.01
N ARG A 41 -5.00 -7.11 -21.12
CA ARG A 41 -4.68 -7.94 -22.27
C ARG A 41 -3.39 -7.52 -22.96
N TRP A 42 -3.15 -6.21 -23.13
CA TRP A 42 -1.90 -5.72 -23.71
C TRP A 42 -0.67 -6.24 -22.96
N LEU A 43 -0.69 -6.14 -21.62
CA LEU A 43 0.37 -6.68 -20.77
C LEU A 43 0.49 -8.21 -20.87
N ALA A 44 -0.64 -8.92 -20.91
CA ALA A 44 -0.64 -10.39 -21.02
C ALA A 44 -0.17 -10.89 -22.40
N ASP A 45 -0.38 -10.11 -23.46
CA ASP A 45 0.01 -10.44 -24.83
C ASP A 45 1.50 -10.15 -25.10
N MET A 46 2.16 -9.31 -24.29
CA MET A 46 3.59 -8.98 -24.40
C MET A 46 4.50 -10.03 -23.75
N THR A 47 5.63 -10.31 -24.41
CA THR A 47 6.78 -10.96 -23.78
C THR A 47 7.61 -9.96 -22.98
N LEU A 48 8.44 -10.44 -22.04
CA LEU A 48 9.36 -9.58 -21.28
C LEU A 48 10.26 -8.72 -22.19
N ALA A 49 10.70 -9.26 -23.32
CA ALA A 49 11.50 -8.50 -24.28
C ALA A 49 10.69 -7.36 -24.90
N GLU A 50 9.44 -7.62 -25.30
CA GLU A 50 8.54 -6.59 -25.83
C GLU A 50 8.16 -5.53 -24.79
N GLU A 51 8.06 -5.90 -23.51
CA GLU A 51 7.90 -4.91 -22.42
C GLU A 51 9.13 -4.02 -22.27
N GLN A 52 10.33 -4.61 -22.33
CA GLN A 52 11.60 -3.86 -22.24
C GLN A 52 11.82 -2.93 -23.44
N GLU A 53 11.37 -3.34 -24.64
CA GLU A 53 11.40 -2.53 -25.85
C GLU A 53 10.62 -1.21 -25.72
N LEU A 54 9.54 -1.17 -24.92
CA LEU A 54 8.81 0.08 -24.66
C LEU A 54 9.73 1.17 -24.12
N THR A 55 10.69 0.78 -23.28
CA THR A 55 11.72 1.65 -22.71
C THR A 55 12.92 1.80 -23.65
N SER A 56 13.54 0.70 -24.10
CA SER A 56 14.81 0.75 -24.84
C SER A 56 14.69 1.50 -26.16
N ASP A 57 13.53 1.38 -26.80
CA ASP A 57 13.25 1.99 -28.10
C ASP A 57 12.45 3.28 -27.94
N ASN A 58 12.22 3.72 -26.69
CA ASN A 58 11.50 4.94 -26.33
C ASN A 58 10.14 5.03 -27.05
N LEU A 59 9.29 3.99 -26.90
CA LEU A 59 8.02 3.89 -27.62
C LEU A 59 6.89 4.67 -26.93
N THR A 60 6.86 4.65 -25.59
CA THR A 60 5.85 5.34 -24.79
C THR A 60 6.48 6.41 -23.90
N GLN A 61 5.68 7.42 -23.57
CA GLN A 61 6.08 8.59 -22.80
C GLN A 61 5.39 8.63 -21.42
N THR A 62 4.06 8.51 -21.40
CA THR A 62 3.24 8.55 -20.19
C THR A 62 1.85 7.95 -20.44
N GLN A 63 0.93 8.05 -19.48
CA GLN A 63 -0.50 7.80 -19.64
C GLN A 63 -1.33 8.98 -19.13
N ALA A 64 -2.50 9.20 -19.71
CA ALA A 64 -3.52 10.14 -19.22
C ALA A 64 -4.81 9.37 -18.90
N LEU A 65 -5.48 9.70 -17.79
CA LEU A 65 -6.63 8.94 -17.28
C LEU A 65 -7.95 9.39 -17.91
N TYR A 66 -8.98 8.56 -17.80
CA TYR A 66 -10.33 8.89 -18.27
C TYR A 66 -10.81 10.26 -17.77
N GLY A 67 -11.23 11.12 -18.69
CA GLY A 67 -11.66 12.49 -18.38
C GLY A 67 -10.55 13.50 -18.16
N ASP A 68 -9.27 13.11 -18.19
CA ASP A 68 -8.17 14.07 -18.20
C ASP A 68 -8.27 14.97 -19.43
N ARG A 69 -8.08 16.26 -19.21
CA ARG A 69 -7.93 17.25 -20.28
C ARG A 69 -6.56 17.06 -20.93
N VAL A 70 -6.49 17.21 -22.25
CA VAL A 70 -5.24 17.35 -23.02
C VAL A 70 -5.32 18.54 -23.95
N TYR A 71 -4.19 19.21 -24.19
CA TYR A 71 -4.08 20.23 -25.23
C TYR A 71 -3.64 19.58 -26.53
N VAL A 72 -4.41 19.77 -27.61
CA VAL A 72 -4.08 19.26 -28.93
C VAL A 72 -3.28 20.34 -29.68
N VAL A 73 -2.01 20.05 -29.94
CA VAL A 73 -1.06 21.00 -30.56
C VAL A 73 -0.72 20.65 -32.01
N GLY A 74 -1.04 19.43 -32.44
CA GLY A 74 -0.79 18.94 -33.78
C GLY A 74 -1.64 17.72 -34.10
N GLN A 75 -1.69 17.33 -35.38
CA GLN A 75 -2.40 16.12 -35.84
C GLN A 75 -1.64 15.49 -37.02
N GLN A 76 -1.63 14.16 -37.04
CA GLN A 76 -1.07 13.36 -38.14
C GLN A 76 -1.99 12.15 -38.36
N ALA A 77 -2.72 12.14 -39.48
CA ALA A 77 -3.72 11.11 -39.79
C ALA A 77 -4.70 10.86 -38.62
N ASP A 78 -4.66 9.66 -38.03
CA ASP A 78 -5.51 9.26 -36.91
C ASP A 78 -4.91 9.56 -35.53
N TRP A 79 -3.83 10.34 -35.48
CA TRP A 79 -3.12 10.70 -34.26
C TRP A 79 -3.22 12.20 -33.94
N ALA A 80 -3.30 12.51 -32.65
CA ALA A 80 -3.20 13.86 -32.12
C ALA A 80 -1.88 14.00 -31.36
N GLU A 81 -1.12 15.05 -31.67
CA GLU A 81 -0.02 15.50 -30.82
C GLU A 81 -0.62 16.28 -29.67
N VAL A 82 -0.33 15.84 -28.44
CA VAL A 82 -0.94 16.34 -27.23
C VAL A 82 0.09 16.82 -26.22
N LEU A 83 -0.35 17.74 -25.36
CA LEU A 83 0.30 18.06 -24.09
C LEU A 83 -0.68 17.65 -22.97
N VAL A 84 -0.21 16.84 -22.01
CA VAL A 84 -1.01 16.39 -20.87
C VAL A 84 -0.81 17.36 -19.69
N PRO A 85 -1.73 18.32 -19.45
CA PRO A 85 -1.67 19.18 -18.28
C PRO A 85 -1.76 18.36 -16.98
N GLY A 86 -1.16 18.88 -15.90
CA GLY A 86 -1.12 18.17 -14.61
C GLY A 86 -0.02 17.11 -14.50
N GLN A 87 0.80 16.93 -15.54
CA GLN A 87 2.02 16.13 -15.52
C GLN A 87 3.23 17.02 -15.82
N PRO A 88 3.77 17.75 -14.82
CA PRO A 88 4.88 18.68 -15.03
C PRO A 88 6.11 17.97 -15.60
N THR A 89 6.78 18.64 -16.54
CA THR A 89 8.00 18.15 -17.18
C THR A 89 8.83 19.34 -17.69
N PRO A 90 10.17 19.24 -17.70
CA PRO A 90 11.01 20.24 -18.37
C PRO A 90 10.83 20.27 -19.89
N LYS A 91 10.24 19.21 -20.50
CA LYS A 91 10.05 19.11 -21.95
C LYS A 91 9.14 20.18 -22.52
N ASN A 92 8.09 20.56 -21.79
CA ASN A 92 7.13 21.58 -22.22
C ASN A 92 6.37 22.17 -21.01
N PRO A 93 6.28 23.50 -20.86
CA PRO A 93 5.66 24.13 -19.69
C PRO A 93 4.14 23.96 -19.60
N LEU A 94 3.45 23.59 -20.68
CA LEU A 94 2.00 23.43 -20.68
C LEU A 94 1.53 22.01 -20.28
N GLY A 95 2.42 21.02 -20.34
CA GLY A 95 2.09 19.63 -20.03
C GLY A 95 3.01 18.62 -20.71
N TYR A 96 2.85 17.34 -20.37
CA TYR A 96 3.72 16.28 -20.90
C TYR A 96 3.43 16.00 -22.38
N PRO A 97 4.43 16.11 -23.29
CA PRO A 97 4.20 15.96 -24.72
C PRO A 97 4.16 14.51 -25.19
N GLY A 98 3.42 14.26 -26.27
CA GLY A 98 3.49 13.04 -27.07
C GLY A 98 2.26 12.86 -27.97
N TRP A 99 1.93 11.63 -28.33
CA TRP A 99 0.89 11.32 -29.31
C TRP A 99 -0.16 10.34 -28.78
N ILE A 100 -1.44 10.65 -29.00
CA ILE A 100 -2.58 9.77 -28.64
C ILE A 100 -3.41 9.50 -29.89
N PRO A 101 -3.93 8.26 -30.10
CA PRO A 101 -4.91 8.00 -31.14
C PRO A 101 -6.15 8.89 -30.97
N ARG A 102 -6.57 9.57 -32.03
CA ARG A 102 -7.73 10.49 -32.01
C ARG A 102 -9.02 9.79 -31.60
N ALA A 103 -9.14 8.48 -31.83
CA ALA A 103 -10.27 7.67 -31.40
C ALA A 103 -10.40 7.54 -29.87
N GLN A 104 -9.33 7.81 -29.12
CA GLN A 104 -9.30 7.82 -27.66
C GLN A 104 -9.56 9.21 -27.05
N LEU A 105 -9.79 10.22 -27.90
CA LEU A 105 -10.07 11.58 -27.48
C LEU A 105 -11.47 12.01 -27.92
N THR A 106 -12.10 12.85 -27.11
CA THR A 106 -13.37 13.49 -27.44
C THR A 106 -13.32 14.98 -27.12
N THR A 107 -14.08 15.78 -27.86
CA THR A 107 -14.31 17.19 -27.55
C THR A 107 -15.72 17.34 -27.02
N SER A 108 -15.88 17.90 -25.83
CA SER A 108 -17.18 18.06 -25.19
C SER A 108 -17.24 19.40 -24.44
N PRO A 109 -17.84 20.45 -25.04
CA PRO A 109 -18.00 21.74 -24.37
C PRO A 109 -18.80 21.64 -23.06
N GLU A 110 -19.83 20.81 -23.05
CA GLU A 110 -20.65 20.57 -21.85
C GLU A 110 -19.84 19.95 -20.70
N PHE A 111 -18.98 18.97 -21.01
CA PHE A 111 -18.08 18.39 -20.01
C PHE A 111 -17.04 19.42 -19.55
N ASP A 112 -16.47 20.20 -20.48
CA ASP A 112 -15.46 21.22 -20.19
C ASP A 112 -15.97 22.26 -19.18
N GLU A 113 -17.19 22.77 -19.37
CA GLU A 113 -17.84 23.71 -18.45
C GLU A 113 -17.93 23.16 -17.01
N LEU A 114 -18.18 21.85 -16.88
CA LEU A 114 -18.30 21.17 -15.59
C LEU A 114 -16.96 20.89 -14.92
N THR A 115 -15.84 20.84 -15.66
CA THR A 115 -14.52 20.51 -15.10
C THR A 115 -13.99 21.53 -14.09
N ASN A 116 -14.56 22.74 -14.04
CA ASN A 116 -14.23 23.74 -13.03
C ASN A 116 -15.06 23.62 -11.73
N GLY A 117 -16.03 22.70 -11.70
CA GLY A 117 -16.88 22.44 -10.55
C GLY A 117 -16.35 21.37 -9.59
N PRO A 118 -17.16 20.96 -8.60
CA PRO A 118 -16.83 19.84 -7.73
C PRO A 118 -16.59 18.55 -8.53
N PHE A 119 -15.64 17.75 -8.08
CA PHE A 119 -15.27 16.50 -8.74
C PHE A 119 -15.19 15.33 -7.75
N ALA A 120 -15.51 14.16 -8.27
CA ALA A 120 -15.28 12.86 -7.67
C ALA A 120 -13.86 12.42 -8.03
N LEU A 121 -13.06 12.04 -7.03
CA LEU A 121 -11.73 11.48 -7.16
C LEU A 121 -11.76 10.01 -6.73
N VAL A 122 -11.41 9.09 -7.61
CA VAL A 122 -11.18 7.68 -7.24
C VAL A 122 -9.88 7.60 -6.44
N ARG A 123 -9.96 7.31 -5.14
CA ARG A 123 -8.80 7.38 -4.24
C ARG A 123 -8.65 6.13 -3.37
N ASP A 124 -9.72 5.64 -2.79
CA ASP A 124 -9.67 4.62 -1.73
C ASP A 124 -9.83 3.18 -2.26
N ILE A 125 -9.76 3.03 -3.59
CA ILE A 125 -9.77 1.75 -4.29
C ILE A 125 -8.86 1.83 -5.52
N ALA A 126 -8.19 0.72 -5.87
CA ALA A 126 -7.28 0.67 -7.01
C ALA A 126 -7.99 0.94 -8.36
N THR A 127 -9.14 0.32 -8.58
CA THR A 127 -9.99 0.55 -9.76
C THR A 127 -11.45 0.67 -9.34
N ALA A 128 -12.22 1.48 -10.07
CA ALA A 128 -13.66 1.63 -9.87
C ALA A 128 -14.41 1.37 -11.17
N TRP A 129 -15.57 0.74 -11.08
CA TRP A 129 -16.47 0.63 -12.22
C TRP A 129 -17.36 1.87 -12.28
N LEU A 130 -17.42 2.49 -13.45
CA LEU A 130 -18.53 3.36 -13.84
C LEU A 130 -19.74 2.48 -14.15
N HIS A 131 -20.91 2.91 -13.72
CA HIS A 131 -22.16 2.20 -13.93
C HIS A 131 -23.17 3.03 -14.73
N ASP A 132 -23.98 2.36 -15.54
CA ASP A 132 -25.08 2.97 -16.29
C ASP A 132 -26.32 3.23 -15.42
N ASP A 133 -26.40 2.62 -14.23
CA ASP A 133 -27.52 2.75 -13.30
C ASP A 133 -27.09 3.15 -11.87
N PRO A 134 -27.95 3.86 -11.11
CA PRO A 134 -27.65 4.29 -9.74
C PRO A 134 -27.65 3.16 -8.69
N GLY A 135 -28.11 1.97 -9.06
CA GLY A 135 -28.07 0.75 -8.24
C GLY A 135 -26.72 0.03 -8.30
N LEU A 136 -25.79 0.49 -9.16
CA LEU A 136 -24.44 -0.07 -9.32
C LEU A 136 -24.45 -1.52 -9.85
N CYS A 137 -25.45 -1.89 -10.66
CA CYS A 137 -25.61 -3.25 -11.18
C CYS A 137 -25.02 -3.42 -12.59
N ASP A 138 -25.14 -2.41 -13.44
CA ASP A 138 -24.76 -2.42 -14.85
C ASP A 138 -23.42 -1.72 -15.03
N ARG A 139 -22.37 -2.49 -15.28
CA ARG A 139 -20.99 -2.02 -15.38
C ARG A 139 -20.71 -1.50 -16.79
N HIS A 140 -20.20 -0.29 -16.88
CA HIS A 140 -19.89 0.40 -18.13
C HIS A 140 -18.39 0.35 -18.47
N LEU A 141 -17.56 0.96 -17.63
CA LEU A 141 -16.11 1.12 -17.86
C LEU A 141 -15.38 1.05 -16.52
N GLU A 142 -14.31 0.25 -16.46
CA GLU A 142 -13.40 0.25 -15.32
C GLU A 142 -12.40 1.41 -15.47
N ILE A 143 -12.27 2.23 -14.43
CA ILE A 143 -11.40 3.40 -14.38
C ILE A 143 -10.38 3.26 -13.25
N SER A 144 -9.22 3.89 -13.44
CA SER A 144 -8.11 3.87 -12.49
C SER A 144 -8.34 4.76 -11.28
N ALA A 145 -7.76 4.40 -10.14
CA ALA A 145 -7.41 5.36 -9.10
C ALA A 145 -6.71 6.58 -9.70
N GLY A 146 -7.01 7.76 -9.16
CA GLY A 146 -6.58 9.06 -9.68
C GLY A 146 -7.53 9.69 -10.69
N THR A 147 -8.48 8.94 -11.25
CA THR A 147 -9.50 9.48 -12.17
C THR A 147 -10.34 10.55 -11.47
N ARG A 148 -10.56 11.69 -12.15
CA ARG A 148 -11.36 12.83 -11.68
C ARG A 148 -12.51 13.10 -12.63
N LEU A 149 -13.74 13.07 -12.13
CA LEU A 149 -14.93 13.35 -12.94
C LEU A 149 -15.84 14.38 -12.25
N PRO A 150 -16.43 15.35 -12.98
CA PRO A 150 -17.34 16.33 -12.39
C PRO A 150 -18.55 15.67 -11.73
N VAL A 151 -18.92 16.13 -10.53
CA VAL A 151 -20.08 15.60 -9.80
C VAL A 151 -21.36 16.26 -10.28
N LEU A 152 -22.34 15.44 -10.61
CA LEU A 152 -23.70 15.86 -10.99
C LEU A 152 -24.70 15.69 -9.83
N GLY A 153 -24.44 14.74 -8.93
CA GLY A 153 -25.29 14.49 -7.77
C GLY A 153 -24.81 13.30 -6.95
N ARG A 154 -25.48 13.04 -5.83
CA ARG A 154 -25.16 11.93 -4.92
C ARG A 154 -26.44 11.31 -4.36
N THR A 155 -26.47 9.99 -4.26
CA THR A 155 -27.42 9.20 -3.48
C THR A 155 -26.74 8.65 -2.22
N GLY A 156 -27.43 7.84 -1.42
CA GLY A 156 -26.82 7.23 -0.23
C GLY A 156 -25.55 6.40 -0.54
N GLN A 157 -25.54 5.66 -1.65
CA GLN A 157 -24.48 4.70 -1.99
C GLN A 157 -23.72 5.01 -3.28
N ALA A 158 -24.23 5.92 -4.12
CA ALA A 158 -23.67 6.19 -5.44
C ALA A 158 -23.49 7.69 -5.70
N ILE A 159 -22.47 8.02 -6.50
CA ILE A 159 -22.17 9.39 -6.94
C ILE A 159 -22.43 9.45 -8.44
N SER A 160 -23.31 10.35 -8.87
CA SER A 160 -23.51 10.62 -10.29
C SER A 160 -22.42 11.56 -10.79
N VAL A 161 -21.77 11.18 -11.87
CA VAL A 161 -20.66 11.93 -12.48
C VAL A 161 -20.90 12.18 -13.96
N ALA A 162 -20.42 13.33 -14.44
CA ALA A 162 -20.35 13.61 -15.86
C ALA A 162 -19.25 12.77 -16.51
N THR A 163 -19.40 12.45 -17.79
CA THR A 163 -18.39 11.72 -18.56
C THR A 163 -17.99 12.51 -19.82
N PRO A 164 -16.76 12.33 -20.34
CA PRO A 164 -16.30 13.02 -21.54
C PRO A 164 -17.19 12.80 -22.76
N ARG A 165 -17.73 11.58 -22.89
CA ARG A 165 -18.64 11.18 -23.95
C ARG A 165 -19.94 10.62 -23.38
N GLY A 166 -20.96 11.47 -23.30
CA GLY A 166 -22.34 11.04 -23.09
C GLY A 166 -22.95 11.47 -21.76
N GLY A 167 -24.01 10.77 -21.37
CA GLY A 167 -24.81 11.08 -20.18
C GLY A 167 -24.11 10.72 -18.86
N PRO A 168 -24.76 11.02 -17.72
CA PRO A 168 -24.23 10.70 -16.40
C PRO A 168 -23.94 9.21 -16.24
N LYS A 169 -22.88 8.91 -15.47
CA LYS A 169 -22.57 7.58 -14.95
C LYS A 169 -22.56 7.59 -13.43
N TRP A 170 -22.47 6.42 -12.83
CA TRP A 170 -22.52 6.26 -11.38
C TRP A 170 -21.27 5.55 -10.86
N LEU A 171 -20.71 6.08 -9.78
CA LEU A 171 -19.60 5.48 -9.02
C LEU A 171 -20.10 5.03 -7.64
N ASP A 172 -19.54 3.95 -7.12
CA ASP A 172 -19.72 3.57 -5.72
C ASP A 172 -19.06 4.63 -4.81
N ALA A 173 -19.83 5.15 -3.85
CA ALA A 173 -19.35 6.20 -2.95
C ALA A 173 -18.23 5.74 -1.99
N ARG A 174 -18.00 4.43 -1.81
CA ARG A 174 -16.99 3.90 -0.88
C ARG A 174 -15.55 4.05 -1.36
N GLY A 175 -15.32 4.14 -2.67
CA GLY A 175 -13.98 4.27 -3.26
C GLY A 175 -13.62 5.69 -3.72
N VAL A 176 -14.50 6.66 -3.44
CA VAL A 176 -14.48 7.98 -4.08
C VAL A 176 -14.65 9.08 -3.07
N GLU A 177 -13.80 10.10 -3.19
CA GLU A 177 -13.90 11.33 -2.43
C GLU A 177 -14.41 12.47 -3.30
N ILE A 178 -15.18 13.39 -2.72
CA ILE A 178 -15.69 14.56 -3.42
C ILE A 178 -14.99 15.81 -2.89
N TYR A 179 -14.39 16.57 -3.80
CA TYR A 179 -13.79 17.86 -3.49
C TYR A 179 -14.44 18.95 -4.33
N ALA A 180 -14.60 20.15 -3.74
CA ALA A 180 -15.10 21.29 -4.49
C ALA A 180 -14.01 21.83 -5.45
N LYS A 181 -12.75 21.82 -5.01
CA LYS A 181 -11.57 22.23 -5.79
C LYS A 181 -10.37 21.36 -5.47
N ALA A 182 -9.40 21.31 -6.38
CA ALA A 182 -8.16 20.54 -6.18
C ALA A 182 -7.35 21.02 -4.95
N THR A 183 -7.43 22.32 -4.62
CA THR A 183 -6.79 22.91 -3.43
C THR A 183 -7.44 22.49 -2.12
N ASP A 184 -8.64 21.90 -2.17
CA ASP A 184 -9.36 21.45 -0.98
C ASP A 184 -8.96 20.02 -0.58
N ILE A 185 -8.16 19.33 -1.39
CA ILE A 185 -7.57 18.04 -1.02
C ILE A 185 -6.65 18.27 0.19
N PRO A 186 -6.89 17.61 1.33
CA PRO A 186 -6.11 17.82 2.54
C PRO A 186 -4.66 17.39 2.32
N GLN A 187 -3.74 18.04 3.03
CA GLN A 187 -2.35 17.60 3.05
C GLN A 187 -2.27 16.20 3.67
N PRO A 188 -1.63 15.22 3.00
CA PRO A 188 -1.56 13.86 3.49
C PRO A 188 -0.59 13.74 4.66
N ALA A 189 -0.88 12.80 5.55
CA ALA A 189 0.13 12.17 6.39
C ALA A 189 0.88 11.09 5.59
N ALA A 190 2.04 10.65 6.09
CA ALA A 190 2.78 9.55 5.47
C ALA A 190 1.94 8.26 5.37
N ALA A 191 1.10 7.98 6.36
CA ALA A 191 0.22 6.82 6.36
C ALA A 191 -0.79 6.82 5.20
N ASP A 192 -1.24 7.99 4.74
CA ASP A 192 -2.16 8.10 3.61
C ASP A 192 -1.45 7.68 2.31
N LEU A 193 -0.22 8.19 2.09
CA LEU A 193 0.59 7.83 0.92
C LEU A 193 0.91 6.33 0.90
N VAL A 194 1.31 5.78 2.06
CA VAL A 194 1.65 4.36 2.20
C VAL A 194 0.41 3.49 2.01
N GLY A 195 -0.73 3.88 2.58
CA GLY A 195 -2.01 3.19 2.41
C GLY A 195 -2.42 3.11 0.94
N PHE A 196 -2.34 4.24 0.23
CA PHE A 196 -2.64 4.31 -1.20
C PHE A 196 -1.68 3.44 -2.02
N ALA A 197 -0.37 3.61 -1.83
CA ALA A 197 0.65 2.85 -2.55
C ALA A 197 0.50 1.33 -2.37
N ASN A 198 0.14 0.88 -1.17
CA ASN A 198 -0.05 -0.54 -0.83
C ASN A 198 -1.20 -1.21 -1.60
N MET A 199 -2.22 -0.47 -2.05
CA MET A 199 -3.30 -1.04 -2.86
C MET A 199 -2.82 -1.62 -4.20
N PHE A 200 -1.63 -1.21 -4.63
CA PHE A 200 -1.06 -1.59 -5.92
C PHE A 200 0.00 -2.68 -5.82
N LEU A 201 0.25 -3.24 -4.63
CA LEU A 201 1.16 -4.39 -4.51
C LEU A 201 0.70 -5.55 -5.41
N GLY A 202 1.65 -6.11 -6.15
CA GLY A 202 1.38 -7.15 -7.15
C GLY A 202 0.86 -6.64 -8.49
N ARG A 203 0.61 -5.33 -8.66
CA ARG A 203 0.26 -4.76 -9.98
C ARG A 203 1.49 -4.79 -10.89
N PRO A 204 1.31 -5.10 -12.18
CA PRO A 204 2.41 -5.22 -13.12
C PRO A 204 3.12 -3.88 -13.34
N TYR A 205 4.41 -3.97 -13.68
CA TYR A 205 5.15 -2.83 -14.21
C TYR A 205 4.72 -2.56 -15.65
N LEU A 206 4.66 -1.29 -16.04
CA LEU A 206 4.42 -0.87 -17.42
C LEU A 206 5.19 0.43 -17.68
N TRP A 207 6.13 0.43 -18.64
CA TRP A 207 6.85 1.64 -19.01
C TRP A 207 5.89 2.73 -19.51
N GLY A 208 6.02 3.95 -18.96
CA GLY A 208 5.07 5.05 -19.20
C GLY A 208 3.79 4.95 -18.36
N GLY A 209 3.60 3.88 -17.59
CA GLY A 209 2.38 3.59 -16.83
C GLY A 209 2.11 4.56 -15.69
N ARG A 210 0.86 5.04 -15.57
CA ARG A 210 0.36 5.89 -14.47
C ARG A 210 -0.99 5.44 -13.91
N ALA A 211 -1.52 4.33 -14.40
CA ALA A 211 -2.84 3.84 -14.05
C ALA A 211 -2.74 2.58 -13.19
N ALA A 212 -3.79 2.29 -12.42
CA ALA A 212 -3.89 1.10 -11.59
C ALA A 212 -3.78 -0.24 -12.34
N PHE A 213 -3.85 -0.20 -13.67
CA PHE A 213 -3.62 -1.33 -14.57
C PHE A 213 -2.14 -1.68 -14.73
N GLY A 214 -1.23 -0.71 -14.52
CA GLY A 214 0.22 -0.88 -14.60
C GLY A 214 0.96 0.44 -14.43
N PHE A 215 2.10 0.41 -13.73
CA PHE A 215 2.89 1.61 -13.40
C PHE A 215 4.35 1.46 -13.80
N ASP A 216 5.01 2.56 -14.17
CA ASP A 216 6.46 2.68 -14.01
C ASP A 216 6.83 3.33 -12.66
N CYS A 217 8.11 3.36 -12.32
CA CYS A 217 8.61 3.86 -11.04
C CYS A 217 8.12 5.27 -10.71
N SER A 218 8.22 6.20 -11.67
CA SER A 218 7.89 7.60 -11.47
C SER A 218 6.41 7.91 -11.66
N GLY A 219 5.71 7.15 -12.49
CA GLY A 219 4.27 7.17 -12.64
C GLY A 219 3.58 6.67 -11.38
N PHE A 220 4.13 5.65 -10.72
CA PHE A 220 3.66 5.18 -9.43
C PHE A 220 3.74 6.26 -8.36
N THR A 221 4.94 6.82 -8.12
CA THR A 221 5.14 7.86 -7.09
C THR A 221 4.32 9.11 -7.36
N SER A 222 4.32 9.60 -8.61
CA SER A 222 3.56 10.80 -8.95
C SER A 222 2.04 10.59 -8.86
N THR A 223 1.51 9.42 -9.20
CA THR A 223 0.09 9.11 -8.96
C THR A 223 -0.20 9.05 -7.45
N THR A 224 0.63 8.37 -6.65
CA THR A 224 0.48 8.33 -5.18
C THR A 224 0.42 9.72 -4.58
N TYR A 225 1.27 10.64 -4.98
CA TYR A 225 1.26 12.00 -4.45
C TYR A 225 0.12 12.87 -5.01
N GLN A 226 -0.21 12.72 -6.29
CA GLN A 226 -1.20 13.57 -6.98
C GLN A 226 -2.62 13.38 -6.45
N VAL A 227 -3.00 12.15 -6.09
CA VAL A 227 -4.32 11.89 -5.49
C VAL A 227 -4.47 12.53 -4.10
N HIS A 228 -3.34 12.78 -3.43
CA HIS A 228 -3.28 13.51 -2.16
C HIS A 228 -2.89 14.99 -2.33
N GLY A 229 -3.12 15.56 -3.52
CA GLY A 229 -3.02 17.00 -3.75
C GLY A 229 -1.59 17.53 -3.91
N ILE A 230 -0.58 16.66 -3.97
CA ILE A 230 0.81 17.04 -4.22
C ILE A 230 1.17 16.67 -5.66
N THR A 231 1.37 17.67 -6.50
CA THR A 231 1.74 17.42 -7.91
C THR A 231 3.24 17.28 -8.02
N LEU A 232 3.71 16.07 -8.34
CA LEU A 232 5.10 15.80 -8.69
C LEU A 232 5.32 15.90 -10.19
N PRO A 233 6.53 16.24 -10.67
CA PRO A 233 6.92 15.98 -12.05
C PRO A 233 6.71 14.52 -12.45
N ARG A 234 6.48 14.28 -13.75
CA ARG A 234 6.18 12.93 -14.25
C ARG A 234 7.37 11.98 -14.18
N ASP A 235 8.57 12.45 -14.51
CA ASP A 235 9.76 11.62 -14.66
C ASP A 235 10.61 11.62 -13.38
N ALA A 236 11.33 10.53 -13.10
CA ALA A 236 12.15 10.36 -11.88
C ALA A 236 13.22 11.45 -11.71
N GLY A 237 13.95 11.81 -12.77
CA GLY A 237 14.99 12.84 -12.71
C GLY A 237 14.45 14.23 -12.29
N PRO A 238 13.40 14.73 -12.95
CA PRO A 238 12.66 15.91 -12.51
C PRO A 238 12.10 15.80 -11.08
N GLN A 239 11.58 14.66 -10.64
CA GLN A 239 11.17 14.46 -9.23
C GLN A 239 12.34 14.59 -8.25
N ALA A 240 13.56 14.23 -8.65
CA ALA A 240 14.75 14.34 -7.81
C ALA A 240 15.28 15.77 -7.70
N THR A 241 14.95 16.64 -8.66
CA THR A 241 15.49 18.01 -8.78
C THR A 241 14.45 19.10 -8.57
N ASP A 242 13.16 18.75 -8.48
CA ASP A 242 12.05 19.69 -8.28
C ASP A 242 12.21 20.56 -7.02
N GLY A 243 11.80 21.81 -7.14
CA GLY A 243 11.85 22.78 -6.04
C GLY A 243 10.78 22.57 -4.97
N GLY A 244 9.74 21.77 -5.23
CA GLY A 244 8.71 21.39 -4.26
C GLY A 244 9.17 20.34 -3.24
N GLY A 245 10.26 19.62 -3.51
CA GLY A 245 10.84 18.61 -2.62
C GLY A 245 12.10 19.11 -1.91
N ARG A 246 12.19 18.89 -0.59
CA ARG A 246 13.43 19.16 0.16
C ARG A 246 14.35 17.93 0.17
N ALA A 247 15.67 18.15 0.13
CA ALA A 247 16.63 17.07 0.29
C ALA A 247 16.56 16.46 1.69
N VAL A 248 16.76 15.15 1.78
CA VAL A 248 16.74 14.38 3.04
C VAL A 248 18.01 13.54 3.13
N ALA A 249 18.67 13.58 4.28
CA ALA A 249 19.79 12.72 4.59
C ALA A 249 19.29 11.28 4.82
N ALA A 250 20.10 10.27 4.50
CA ALA A 250 19.66 8.87 4.58
C ALA A 250 19.21 8.48 6.01
N GLU A 251 19.89 9.03 7.01
CA GLU A 251 19.61 8.88 8.43
C GLU A 251 18.33 9.59 8.91
N ASP A 252 17.80 10.53 8.13
CA ASP A 252 16.61 11.33 8.45
C ASP A 252 15.38 10.92 7.62
N LEU A 253 15.49 9.84 6.83
CA LEU A 253 14.41 9.31 6.01
C LEU A 253 13.13 9.10 6.83
N GLN A 254 11.98 9.24 6.19
CA GLN A 254 10.66 9.02 6.75
C GLN A 254 9.77 8.30 5.73
N ALA A 255 8.70 7.67 6.22
CA ALA A 255 7.66 7.16 5.34
C ALA A 255 7.11 8.31 4.47
N GLY A 256 6.91 8.02 3.19
CA GLY A 256 6.59 9.01 2.16
C GLY A 256 7.81 9.51 1.39
N ASP A 257 9.02 9.56 1.95
CA ASP A 257 10.18 10.09 1.22
C ASP A 257 10.49 9.31 -0.06
N LEU A 258 10.88 10.02 -1.11
CA LEU A 258 11.27 9.42 -2.38
C LEU A 258 12.78 9.22 -2.43
N LEU A 259 13.22 8.00 -2.70
CA LEU A 259 14.62 7.62 -2.91
C LEU A 259 14.89 7.52 -4.41
N PHE A 260 16.00 8.10 -4.86
CA PHE A 260 16.39 8.15 -6.27
C PHE A 260 17.67 7.37 -6.52
N TYR A 261 17.71 6.70 -7.65
CA TYR A 261 18.84 5.87 -8.08
C TYR A 261 19.34 6.30 -9.46
N ALA A 262 20.67 6.40 -9.59
CA ALA A 262 21.35 6.92 -10.75
C ALA A 262 22.52 6.02 -11.16
N SER A 263 22.76 5.92 -12.47
CA SER A 263 23.89 5.13 -12.99
C SER A 263 25.25 5.82 -12.75
N ASP A 264 25.25 7.15 -12.62
CA ASP A 264 26.32 7.94 -11.99
C ASP A 264 25.70 8.81 -10.89
N SER A 265 26.02 8.54 -9.62
CA SER A 265 25.47 9.28 -8.47
C SER A 265 25.82 10.77 -8.45
N ARG A 266 26.71 11.24 -9.34
CA ARG A 266 27.05 12.66 -9.51
C ARG A 266 26.28 13.34 -10.64
N ASP A 267 25.55 12.58 -11.45
CA ASP A 267 24.81 13.10 -12.60
C ASP A 267 23.29 12.88 -12.41
N PRO A 268 22.52 13.94 -12.08
CA PRO A 268 21.06 13.83 -11.93
C PRO A 268 20.34 13.44 -13.22
N GLU A 269 20.94 13.66 -14.40
CA GLU A 269 20.35 13.23 -15.67
C GLU A 269 20.45 11.71 -15.87
N SER A 270 21.30 11.04 -15.07
CA SER A 270 21.50 9.60 -15.12
C SER A 270 20.57 8.82 -14.17
N ILE A 271 19.62 9.52 -13.51
CA ILE A 271 18.60 8.93 -12.64
C ILE A 271 17.68 8.03 -13.47
N TYR A 272 17.61 6.75 -13.09
CA TYR A 272 16.84 5.73 -13.80
C TYR A 272 15.70 5.15 -12.95
N HIS A 273 15.68 5.38 -11.63
CA HIS A 273 14.68 4.80 -10.76
C HIS A 273 14.32 5.69 -9.57
N VAL A 274 13.07 5.54 -9.11
CA VAL A 274 12.56 6.16 -7.88
C VAL A 274 11.70 5.16 -7.10
N ALA A 275 11.85 5.16 -5.78
CA ALA A 275 11.05 4.36 -4.85
C ALA A 275 10.54 5.24 -3.70
N MET A 276 9.47 4.81 -3.01
CA MET A 276 8.94 5.53 -1.86
C MET A 276 9.22 4.76 -0.57
N ALA A 277 9.86 5.40 0.42
CA ALA A 277 10.01 4.84 1.76
C ALA A 277 8.64 4.64 2.42
N ILE A 278 8.43 3.50 3.09
CA ILE A 278 7.13 3.17 3.70
C ILE A 278 7.15 2.96 5.21
N GLY A 279 8.33 2.83 5.82
CA GLY A 279 8.39 2.44 7.22
C GLY A 279 9.35 1.29 7.47
N GLY A 280 9.95 1.25 8.67
CA GLY A 280 10.64 0.06 9.17
C GLY A 280 11.77 -0.45 8.27
N GLY A 281 12.55 0.46 7.66
CA GLY A 281 13.66 0.09 6.78
C GLY A 281 13.27 -0.34 5.37
N ARG A 282 11.99 -0.17 4.97
CA ARG A 282 11.47 -0.64 3.69
C ARG A 282 11.04 0.50 2.76
N MET A 283 10.94 0.17 1.48
CA MET A 283 10.35 0.99 0.43
C MET A 283 9.43 0.19 -0.46
N ILE A 284 8.50 0.88 -1.11
CA ILE A 284 7.61 0.34 -2.15
C ILE A 284 8.01 0.93 -3.51
N GLU A 285 8.03 0.07 -4.53
CA GLU A 285 8.51 0.43 -5.87
C GLU A 285 7.81 -0.34 -6.98
N ALA A 286 7.67 0.31 -8.14
CA ALA A 286 7.53 -0.34 -9.44
C ALA A 286 8.92 -0.29 -10.10
N PHE A 287 9.71 -1.37 -10.00
CA PHE A 287 11.14 -1.32 -10.33
C PHE A 287 11.41 -1.40 -11.84
N ASP A 288 11.03 -2.52 -12.45
CA ASP A 288 11.19 -2.80 -13.88
C ASP A 288 10.20 -3.89 -14.31
N SER A 289 10.23 -4.27 -15.59
CA SER A 289 9.35 -5.29 -16.18
C SER A 289 9.55 -6.71 -15.62
N THR A 290 10.59 -6.96 -14.81
CA THR A 290 10.84 -8.31 -14.26
C THR A 290 10.04 -8.61 -13.00
N ALA A 291 9.45 -7.59 -12.38
CA ALA A 291 8.71 -7.74 -11.14
C ALA A 291 7.51 -6.77 -11.06
N PRO A 292 6.41 -7.19 -10.42
CA PRO A 292 5.32 -6.28 -10.11
C PRO A 292 5.74 -5.27 -9.03
N VAL A 293 4.85 -4.30 -8.76
CA VAL A 293 4.94 -3.40 -7.61
C VAL A 293 5.15 -4.22 -6.34
N ARG A 294 6.20 -3.92 -5.59
CA ARG A 294 6.65 -4.73 -4.45
C ARG A 294 7.18 -3.87 -3.31
N VAL A 295 7.23 -4.45 -2.13
CA VAL A 295 7.99 -3.93 -0.98
C VAL A 295 9.37 -4.59 -0.97
N THR A 296 10.42 -3.78 -0.79
CA THR A 296 11.79 -4.26 -0.54
C THR A 296 12.43 -3.48 0.60
N GLU A 297 13.59 -3.93 1.06
CA GLU A 297 14.45 -3.13 1.94
C GLU A 297 14.92 -1.85 1.22
N LEU A 298 15.19 -0.80 1.99
CA LEU A 298 15.83 0.41 1.49
C LEU A 298 17.23 0.08 0.94
N ARG A 299 17.54 0.60 -0.25
CA ARG A 299 18.84 0.38 -0.90
C ARG A 299 19.68 1.65 -0.88
N PHE A 300 20.91 1.55 -0.37
CA PHE A 300 21.91 2.62 -0.30
C PHE A 300 23.21 2.23 -1.01
N GLY A 301 23.08 1.60 -2.18
CA GLY A 301 24.21 1.18 -3.01
C GLY A 301 24.97 2.34 -3.64
N GLN A 302 25.95 2.02 -4.50
CA GLN A 302 26.71 3.04 -5.26
C GLN A 302 25.83 3.88 -6.20
N ASP A 303 24.69 3.31 -6.58
CA ASP A 303 23.65 3.90 -7.40
C ASP A 303 22.69 4.80 -6.61
N TYR A 304 22.75 4.83 -5.27
CA TYR A 304 21.91 5.74 -4.48
C TYR A 304 22.34 7.19 -4.73
N TRP A 305 21.44 7.97 -5.32
CA TRP A 305 21.68 9.38 -5.64
C TRP A 305 21.30 10.30 -4.48
N GLY A 306 20.18 10.02 -3.81
CA GLY A 306 19.68 10.83 -2.70
C GLY A 306 18.19 10.64 -2.47
N ALA A 307 17.64 11.40 -1.52
CA ALA A 307 16.22 11.37 -1.19
C ALA A 307 15.57 12.75 -1.12
N ARG A 308 14.27 12.81 -1.44
CA ARG A 308 13.44 14.02 -1.37
C ARG A 308 12.18 13.80 -0.52
N ARG A 309 11.84 14.80 0.29
CA ARG A 309 10.56 14.88 1.01
C ARG A 309 9.67 15.95 0.41
N TYR A 310 8.46 15.56 0.06
CA TYR A 310 7.42 16.44 -0.45
C TYR A 310 6.29 16.69 0.57
N LEU A 311 6.23 15.87 1.62
CA LEU A 311 5.33 16.11 2.75
C LEU A 311 5.73 17.37 3.51
N ARG A 312 4.76 18.24 3.77
CA ARG A 312 4.93 19.46 4.59
C ARG A 312 4.90 19.15 6.08
N ALA A 313 4.02 18.23 6.49
CA ALA A 313 4.04 17.69 7.84
C ALA A 313 5.26 16.78 7.97
N GLU A 314 6.11 17.02 8.96
CA GLU A 314 7.13 16.05 9.32
C GLU A 314 6.43 14.85 9.97
N ALA A 315 6.65 13.65 9.45
CA ALA A 315 6.45 12.45 10.24
C ALA A 315 7.55 12.39 11.30
N ALA A 316 7.42 11.52 12.30
CA ALA A 316 8.58 11.18 13.11
C ALA A 316 9.69 10.69 12.16
N PRO A 317 10.93 11.21 12.24
CA PRO A 317 12.08 10.64 11.53
C PRO A 317 12.10 9.12 11.73
N PHE A 318 12.60 8.36 10.75
CA PHE A 318 13.17 7.05 11.09
C PHE A 318 14.31 7.32 12.06
N ARG A 319 14.03 7.34 13.37
CA ARG A 319 15.03 7.68 14.37
C ARG A 319 15.47 6.47 15.18
N ASP A 320 16.80 6.41 15.16
CA ASP A 320 17.77 5.36 15.39
C ASP A 320 17.56 4.10 14.55
N PRO A 321 18.60 3.56 13.87
CA PRO A 321 18.56 2.21 13.36
C PRO A 321 18.21 1.30 14.53
N VAL A 322 16.95 0.89 14.54
CA VAL A 322 16.42 0.08 15.61
C VAL A 322 16.97 -1.32 15.38
N GLU A 323 17.56 -1.90 16.42
CA GLU A 323 18.04 -3.27 16.36
C GLU A 323 16.85 -4.17 15.99
N THR A 324 16.86 -4.63 14.74
CA THR A 324 15.85 -5.50 14.15
C THR A 324 16.46 -6.87 13.92
N SER A 325 15.67 -7.90 14.13
CA SER A 325 16.06 -9.28 13.82
C SER A 325 15.28 -9.76 12.60
N PHE A 326 16.01 -10.24 11.59
CA PHE A 326 15.45 -10.87 10.38
C PHE A 326 15.37 -12.40 10.47
N ALA A 327 15.62 -12.96 11.67
CA ALA A 327 15.77 -14.39 11.84
C ALA A 327 14.51 -15.22 11.52
N TRP A 328 13.34 -14.59 11.41
CA TRP A 328 12.05 -15.29 11.33
C TRP A 328 11.39 -15.20 9.94
N GLY A 329 12.12 -14.72 8.92
CA GLY A 329 11.55 -14.48 7.58
C GLY A 329 10.78 -13.17 7.47
N PHE A 330 10.82 -12.33 8.52
CA PHE A 330 10.31 -10.96 8.55
C PHE A 330 11.14 -10.14 9.55
N ALA A 331 11.14 -8.82 9.37
CA ALA A 331 11.78 -7.89 10.30
C ALA A 331 10.90 -7.66 11.52
N ALA A 332 11.49 -7.69 12.71
CA ALA A 332 10.83 -7.24 13.93
C ALA A 332 11.75 -6.37 14.78
N VAL A 333 11.21 -5.28 15.32
CA VAL A 333 11.85 -4.43 16.31
C VAL A 333 12.04 -5.24 17.59
N THR A 334 13.30 -5.43 18.00
CA THR A 334 13.63 -6.19 19.22
C THR A 334 13.15 -5.45 20.48
N ARG A 335 13.07 -6.17 21.61
CA ARG A 335 12.75 -5.57 22.93
C ARG A 335 13.65 -4.38 23.28
N LYS A 336 14.95 -4.54 23.07
CA LYS A 336 15.92 -3.45 23.17
C LYS A 336 15.63 -2.32 22.18
N GLY A 337 15.23 -2.65 20.96
CA GLY A 337 14.90 -1.70 19.91
C GLY A 337 13.67 -0.81 20.20
N TRP A 338 12.64 -1.35 20.85
CA TRP A 338 11.51 -0.53 21.34
C TRP A 338 11.72 0.01 22.76
N ALA A 339 12.93 -0.15 23.32
CA ALA A 339 13.32 0.31 24.65
C ALA A 339 12.47 -0.28 25.78
N ALA A 340 12.36 -1.61 25.81
CA ALA A 340 11.73 -2.35 26.90
C ALA A 340 12.39 -2.05 28.25
N ASP A 341 11.58 -1.68 29.25
CA ASP A 341 12.02 -1.65 30.63
C ASP A 341 12.00 -3.06 31.22
N GLU A 342 13.09 -3.80 31.01
CA GLU A 342 13.20 -5.19 31.47
C GLU A 342 13.13 -5.33 33.01
N SER A 343 13.15 -4.24 33.78
CA SER A 343 12.90 -4.30 35.23
C SER A 343 11.44 -4.64 35.57
N LEU A 344 10.50 -4.42 34.64
CA LEU A 344 9.10 -4.83 34.77
C LEU A 344 8.90 -6.33 34.49
N MET A 345 9.89 -7.01 33.89
CA MET A 345 9.81 -8.43 33.58
C MET A 345 9.96 -9.27 34.86
N THR A 346 8.81 -9.63 35.44
CA THR A 346 8.74 -10.51 36.61
C THR A 346 8.28 -11.92 36.24
N TRP A 347 7.76 -12.13 35.03
CA TRP A 347 7.40 -13.44 34.48
C TRP A 347 8.63 -14.20 34.00
N THR A 348 9.40 -14.69 34.97
CA THR A 348 10.67 -15.40 34.77
C THR A 348 10.51 -16.90 34.52
N ALA A 349 9.37 -17.49 34.90
CA ALA A 349 9.02 -18.87 34.55
C ALA A 349 8.79 -18.97 33.03
N ARG A 350 9.48 -19.90 32.37
CA ARG A 350 9.41 -20.12 30.93
C ARG A 350 8.96 -21.54 30.65
N ASP A 351 7.67 -21.69 30.41
CA ASP A 351 7.08 -22.92 29.90
C ASP A 351 7.12 -22.87 28.37
N PHE A 352 7.47 -23.99 27.75
CA PHE A 352 7.54 -24.13 26.30
C PHE A 352 6.60 -25.24 25.83
N ALA A 353 5.96 -25.03 24.69
CA ALA A 353 5.17 -26.07 24.03
C ALA A 353 5.35 -26.01 22.51
N PRO A 354 5.32 -27.16 21.81
CA PRO A 354 5.31 -27.21 20.35
C PRO A 354 4.22 -26.30 19.78
N VAL A 355 4.55 -25.52 18.74
CA VAL A 355 3.53 -24.68 18.10
C VAL A 355 2.45 -25.53 17.46
N GLN A 356 1.20 -25.16 17.71
CA GLN A 356 0.01 -25.79 17.15
C GLN A 356 -0.75 -24.84 16.21
N LEU A 357 -0.87 -23.56 16.55
CA LEU A 357 -1.66 -22.57 15.81
C LEU A 357 -1.26 -21.13 16.18
N ILE A 358 -1.87 -20.16 15.48
CA ILE A 358 -1.70 -18.73 15.69
C ILE A 358 -3.05 -18.09 16.06
N THR A 359 -3.09 -17.17 17.03
CA THR A 359 -4.29 -16.38 17.38
C THR A 359 -4.03 -14.88 17.21
N VAL A 360 -4.90 -14.21 16.45
CA VAL A 360 -4.86 -12.77 16.18
C VAL A 360 -5.74 -11.99 17.18
N HIS A 361 -5.18 -10.90 17.69
CA HIS A 361 -5.77 -10.00 18.69
C HIS A 361 -5.76 -8.55 18.22
N HIS A 362 -6.48 -7.70 18.94
CA HIS A 362 -6.31 -6.25 18.90
C HIS A 362 -6.02 -5.69 20.30
N THR A 363 -5.52 -4.46 20.38
CA THR A 363 -5.29 -3.80 21.67
C THR A 363 -6.53 -3.17 22.27
N PHE A 364 -7.51 -2.79 21.45
CA PHE A 364 -8.74 -2.07 21.81
C PHE A 364 -8.50 -0.70 22.48
N ASP A 365 -8.13 -0.67 23.75
CA ASP A 365 -7.94 0.56 24.55
C ASP A 365 -6.64 1.29 24.22
N PHE A 366 -5.65 0.58 23.65
CA PHE A 366 -4.39 1.17 23.18
C PHE A 366 -4.42 1.29 21.65
N ASP A 367 -5.30 2.14 21.12
CA ASP A 367 -5.45 2.34 19.67
C ASP A 367 -4.34 3.20 19.03
N GLY A 368 -3.50 3.84 19.87
CA GLY A 368 -2.41 4.70 19.45
C GLY A 368 -2.87 6.07 18.93
N SER A 369 -4.12 6.47 19.19
CA SER A 369 -4.63 7.79 18.86
C SER A 369 -3.72 8.90 19.42
N GLY A 370 -3.14 9.71 18.53
CA GLY A 370 -2.25 10.81 18.88
C GLY A 370 -0.79 10.41 19.17
N ALA A 371 -0.41 9.14 19.03
CA ALA A 371 0.98 8.72 19.19
C ALA A 371 1.85 9.23 18.03
N SER A 372 2.95 9.92 18.34
CA SER A 372 3.99 10.27 17.36
C SER A 372 4.93 9.10 17.07
N ASP A 373 4.99 8.10 17.95
CA ASP A 373 5.80 6.88 17.84
C ASP A 373 5.05 5.70 18.49
N TYR A 374 4.78 4.64 17.73
CA TYR A 374 4.09 3.47 18.26
C TYR A 374 4.92 2.65 19.25
N ARG A 375 6.24 2.88 19.36
CA ARG A 375 7.05 2.32 20.47
C ARG A 375 6.57 2.81 21.83
N ASP A 376 6.05 4.03 21.94
CA ASP A 376 5.43 4.52 23.18
C ASP A 376 4.18 3.71 23.53
N VAL A 377 3.37 3.37 22.53
CA VAL A 377 2.18 2.54 22.70
C VAL A 377 2.55 1.12 23.13
N VAL A 378 3.60 0.54 22.53
CA VAL A 378 4.13 -0.78 22.92
C VAL A 378 4.65 -0.76 24.37
N ARG A 379 5.39 0.29 24.78
CA ARG A 379 5.86 0.45 26.16
C ARG A 379 4.71 0.60 27.16
N ALA A 380 3.70 1.41 26.83
CA ALA A 380 2.52 1.59 27.67
C ALA A 380 1.73 0.28 27.84
N LEU A 381 1.58 -0.48 26.75
CA LEU A 381 0.95 -1.80 26.80
C LEU A 381 1.78 -2.81 27.61
N TYR A 382 3.11 -2.74 27.50
CA TYR A 382 4.00 -3.57 28.30
C TYR A 382 3.86 -3.26 29.79
N GLU A 383 3.88 -1.99 30.19
CA GLU A 383 3.65 -1.57 31.58
C GLU A 383 2.29 -2.05 32.08
N PHE A 384 1.24 -1.86 31.28
CA PHE A 384 -0.12 -2.31 31.60
C PHE A 384 -0.23 -3.82 31.80
N HIS A 385 0.46 -4.64 30.99
CA HIS A 385 0.44 -6.08 31.19
C HIS A 385 1.33 -6.52 32.35
N ALA A 386 2.55 -5.99 32.43
CA ALA A 386 3.57 -6.47 33.35
C ALA A 386 3.32 -6.06 34.80
N SER A 387 2.90 -4.82 35.05
CA SER A 387 2.74 -4.26 36.39
C SER A 387 1.29 -4.37 36.89
N SER A 388 1.11 -4.49 38.21
CA SER A 388 -0.20 -4.32 38.87
C SER A 388 -0.46 -2.86 39.27
N GLU A 389 0.53 -1.99 39.10
CA GLU A 389 0.40 -0.56 39.37
C GLU A 389 -0.47 0.13 38.31
N HIS A 390 -1.03 1.28 38.64
CA HIS A 390 -1.83 2.12 37.72
C HIS A 390 -2.98 1.40 36.98
N GLY A 391 -3.52 0.33 37.56
CA GLY A 391 -4.60 -0.46 36.95
C GLY A 391 -4.12 -1.54 35.97
N GLY A 392 -2.82 -1.80 35.92
CA GLY A 392 -2.23 -2.88 35.14
C GLY A 392 -2.61 -4.28 35.64
N ARG A 393 -2.33 -5.28 34.81
CA ARG A 393 -2.76 -6.67 34.96
C ARG A 393 -1.87 -7.50 35.88
N GLY A 394 -0.61 -7.07 36.11
CA GLY A 394 0.34 -7.78 36.96
C GLY A 394 0.79 -9.15 36.42
N TRP A 395 0.74 -9.36 35.11
CA TRP A 395 1.15 -10.62 34.47
C TRP A 395 2.66 -10.84 34.47
N GLY A 396 3.44 -9.76 34.65
CA GLY A 396 4.88 -9.81 34.68
C GLY A 396 5.60 -9.85 33.33
N ASP A 397 4.87 -9.86 32.20
CA ASP A 397 5.41 -9.53 30.87
C ASP A 397 4.26 -9.20 29.88
N LEU A 398 4.60 -8.81 28.64
CA LEU A 398 3.64 -8.73 27.53
C LEU A 398 2.97 -10.07 27.27
N GLY A 399 1.63 -10.06 27.19
CA GLY A 399 0.82 -11.25 26.92
C GLY A 399 0.91 -11.78 25.48
N TYR A 400 1.51 -11.06 24.54
CA TYR A 400 1.57 -11.42 23.12
C TYR A 400 3.02 -11.68 22.66
N HIS A 401 3.21 -12.55 21.68
CA HIS A 401 4.54 -12.82 21.10
C HIS A 401 4.98 -11.72 20.15
N LEU A 402 4.04 -11.18 19.37
CA LEU A 402 4.29 -10.13 18.40
C LEU A 402 3.20 -9.05 18.49
N LEU A 403 3.61 -7.81 18.25
CA LEU A 403 2.69 -6.69 18.02
C LEU A 403 2.91 -6.10 16.64
N ILE A 404 1.85 -5.56 16.03
CA ILE A 404 1.90 -4.90 14.73
C ILE A 404 1.23 -3.54 14.85
N ASP A 405 1.94 -2.48 14.53
CA ASP A 405 1.37 -1.12 14.54
C ASP A 405 0.61 -0.79 13.25
N PRO A 406 -0.17 0.32 13.23
CA PRO A 406 -0.84 0.81 12.02
C PRO A 406 0.09 1.17 10.85
N ASN A 407 1.39 1.31 11.07
CA ASN A 407 2.39 1.52 10.01
C ASN A 407 2.98 0.19 9.48
N GLY A 408 2.52 -0.95 9.98
CA GLY A 408 3.01 -2.27 9.60
C GLY A 408 4.39 -2.61 10.18
N VAL A 409 4.82 -1.95 11.25
CA VAL A 409 6.03 -2.31 12.01
C VAL A 409 5.69 -3.44 12.97
N VAL A 410 6.49 -4.50 12.94
CA VAL A 410 6.35 -5.65 13.83
C VAL A 410 7.28 -5.47 15.03
N TYR A 411 6.79 -5.74 16.24
CA TYR A 411 7.53 -5.64 17.49
C TYR A 411 7.60 -7.00 18.18
N ALA A 412 8.78 -7.35 18.70
CA ALA A 412 8.93 -8.50 19.58
C ALA A 412 8.23 -8.23 20.92
N GLY A 413 7.32 -9.13 21.32
CA GLY A 413 6.58 -9.04 22.58
C GLY A 413 7.23 -9.85 23.70
N ARG A 414 6.57 -10.95 24.11
CA ARG A 414 6.97 -11.87 25.19
C ARG A 414 8.46 -12.24 25.12
N GLU A 415 9.17 -12.04 26.23
CA GLU A 415 10.57 -12.44 26.39
C GLU A 415 10.70 -13.97 26.31
N THR A 416 11.57 -14.45 25.43
CA THR A 416 11.63 -15.88 25.08
C THR A 416 12.72 -16.64 25.85
N GLY A 417 13.84 -16.01 26.20
CA GLY A 417 14.89 -16.62 27.01
C GLY A 417 15.77 -17.69 26.37
N ASP A 418 16.51 -18.40 27.23
CA ASP A 418 17.30 -19.60 26.91
C ASP A 418 16.75 -20.83 27.67
N PRO A 419 16.83 -22.05 27.10
CA PRO A 419 17.28 -22.40 25.74
C PRO A 419 16.09 -22.42 24.75
N ALA A 420 15.67 -21.27 24.20
CA ALA A 420 14.39 -21.13 23.50
C ALA A 420 14.42 -21.28 21.96
N PRO A 421 13.33 -21.75 21.30
CA PRO A 421 13.38 -22.27 19.93
C PRO A 421 12.81 -21.39 18.80
N ILE A 422 11.79 -20.54 19.01
CA ILE A 422 11.30 -19.56 18.01
C ILE A 422 11.11 -18.18 18.66
N PHE A 423 11.28 -17.10 17.88
CA PHE A 423 11.38 -15.70 18.35
C PHE A 423 12.68 -15.31 19.07
N ARG A 424 13.74 -16.11 18.93
CA ARG A 424 15.12 -15.69 19.21
C ARG A 424 15.82 -15.23 17.92
N PRO A 425 16.66 -14.19 17.93
CA PRO A 425 17.58 -13.92 16.84
C PRO A 425 18.44 -15.16 16.52
N GLY A 426 18.43 -15.58 15.25
CA GLY A 426 19.08 -16.81 14.76
C GLY A 426 18.27 -18.10 14.91
N ALA A 427 17.06 -18.06 15.49
CA ALA A 427 16.16 -19.21 15.52
C ALA A 427 15.69 -19.61 14.12
N VAL A 428 15.63 -20.91 13.86
CA VAL A 428 15.11 -21.47 12.60
C VAL A 428 13.69 -21.97 12.84
N LEU A 429 12.73 -21.38 12.12
CA LEU A 429 11.37 -21.88 12.04
C LEU A 429 11.37 -23.26 11.38
N ARG A 430 10.82 -24.24 12.07
CA ARG A 430 10.68 -25.62 11.58
C ARG A 430 9.46 -26.29 12.20
N PRO A 431 8.86 -27.31 11.56
CA PRO A 431 7.82 -28.11 12.17
C PRO A 431 8.22 -28.67 13.53
N GLY A 432 7.32 -28.56 14.50
CA GLY A 432 7.54 -29.01 15.88
C GLY A 432 8.45 -28.11 16.73
N ALA A 433 8.85 -26.93 16.23
CA ALA A 433 9.52 -25.95 17.07
C ALA A 433 8.62 -25.50 18.22
N GLU A 434 9.20 -25.27 19.39
CA GLU A 434 8.45 -24.83 20.58
C GLU A 434 8.46 -23.31 20.69
N VAL A 435 7.41 -22.78 21.30
CA VAL A 435 7.25 -21.36 21.61
C VAL A 435 7.10 -21.21 23.13
N VAL A 436 7.61 -20.11 23.68
CA VAL A 436 7.39 -19.73 25.08
C VAL A 436 5.90 -19.49 25.30
N GLU A 437 5.37 -19.82 26.47
CA GLU A 437 3.99 -19.49 26.81
C GLU A 437 3.84 -17.98 27.05
N ALA A 438 2.80 -17.39 26.47
CA ALA A 438 2.41 -16.00 26.67
C ALA A 438 0.94 -15.92 27.12
N GLY A 439 0.56 -14.86 27.82
CA GLY A 439 -0.77 -14.73 28.43
C GLY A 439 -1.78 -14.01 27.55
N HIS A 440 -2.35 -14.68 26.53
CA HIS A 440 -3.29 -14.02 25.61
C HIS A 440 -4.61 -14.77 25.33
N VAL A 441 -4.68 -16.09 25.57
CA VAL A 441 -5.95 -16.83 25.55
C VAL A 441 -6.03 -17.69 26.81
N TYR A 442 -6.89 -17.31 27.75
CA TYR A 442 -7.08 -18.07 28.98
C TYR A 442 -7.42 -19.54 28.68
N ASN A 443 -6.74 -20.49 29.37
CA ASN A 443 -6.82 -21.94 29.14
C ASN A 443 -6.37 -22.46 27.76
N ALA A 444 -5.78 -21.62 26.90
CA ALA A 444 -5.31 -22.02 25.57
C ALA A 444 -4.01 -21.32 25.13
N ASN A 445 -3.12 -21.02 26.07
CA ASN A 445 -1.82 -20.41 25.79
C ASN A 445 -0.74 -21.40 25.28
N PRO A 446 -0.61 -22.64 25.83
CA PRO A 446 0.49 -23.52 25.43
C PRO A 446 0.52 -23.85 23.93
N GLY A 447 1.60 -23.49 23.22
CA GLY A 447 1.75 -23.76 21.79
C GLY A 447 0.88 -22.87 20.88
N ASN A 448 0.26 -21.83 21.42
CA ASN A 448 -0.56 -20.87 20.68
C ASN A 448 0.20 -19.55 20.50
N ILE A 449 0.49 -19.16 19.26
CA ILE A 449 1.19 -17.88 19.00
C ILE A 449 0.19 -16.72 18.99
N GLY A 450 0.22 -15.87 20.02
CA GLY A 450 -0.48 -14.59 20.01
C GLY A 450 0.20 -13.49 19.19
N ILE A 451 -0.50 -12.95 18.20
CA ILE A 451 -0.14 -11.73 17.43
C ILE A 451 -1.19 -10.66 17.70
N CYS A 452 -0.80 -9.46 18.09
CA CYS A 452 -1.72 -8.37 18.42
C CYS A 452 -1.54 -7.16 17.51
N LEU A 453 -2.61 -6.73 16.84
CA LEU A 453 -2.62 -5.48 16.08
C LEU A 453 -3.00 -4.32 17.01
N ILE A 454 -2.23 -3.24 16.94
CA ILE A 454 -2.52 -2.01 17.69
C ILE A 454 -3.67 -1.27 17.00
N GLY A 455 -4.82 -1.17 17.68
CA GLY A 455 -6.03 -0.52 17.15
C GLY A 455 -7.33 -0.99 17.80
N ASN A 456 -8.40 -0.23 17.55
CA ASN A 456 -9.77 -0.58 17.92
C ASN A 456 -10.61 -0.97 16.69
N PHE A 457 -10.58 -2.26 16.35
CA PHE A 457 -11.27 -2.77 15.15
C PHE A 457 -12.75 -3.12 15.34
N ASP A 458 -13.37 -2.70 16.45
CA ASP A 458 -14.84 -2.57 16.50
C ASP A 458 -15.29 -1.23 15.88
N ALA A 459 -14.41 -0.21 15.86
CA ALA A 459 -14.71 1.12 15.37
C ALA A 459 -14.13 1.39 13.96
N THR A 460 -12.93 0.90 13.66
CA THR A 460 -12.22 1.18 12.40
C THR A 460 -11.74 -0.10 11.72
N GLU A 461 -11.46 -0.04 10.43
CA GLU A 461 -10.74 -1.13 9.75
C GLU A 461 -9.25 -1.06 10.08
N PRO A 462 -8.55 -2.20 10.17
CA PRO A 462 -7.09 -2.22 10.20
C PRO A 462 -6.49 -1.53 8.98
N THR A 463 -5.39 -0.80 9.16
CA THR A 463 -4.70 -0.16 8.03
C THR A 463 -4.15 -1.21 7.07
N ALA A 464 -4.01 -0.85 5.79
CA ALA A 464 -3.41 -1.72 4.79
C ALA A 464 -1.99 -2.17 5.19
N ALA A 465 -1.18 -1.27 5.76
CA ALA A 465 0.18 -1.58 6.21
C ALA A 465 0.18 -2.62 7.35
N ALA A 466 -0.73 -2.50 8.32
CA ALA A 466 -0.87 -3.49 9.39
C ALA A 466 -1.36 -4.84 8.85
N LEU A 467 -2.30 -4.87 7.90
CA LEU A 467 -2.78 -6.10 7.27
C LEU A 467 -1.72 -6.80 6.43
N ILE A 468 -0.89 -6.05 5.71
CA ILE A 468 0.24 -6.59 4.94
C ILE A 468 1.27 -7.18 5.89
N ALA A 469 1.66 -6.44 6.93
CA ALA A 469 2.59 -6.95 7.94
C ALA A 469 2.04 -8.21 8.62
N LEU A 470 0.75 -8.23 8.96
CA LEU A 470 0.10 -9.42 9.51
C LEU A 470 0.15 -10.59 8.52
N ARG A 471 -0.19 -10.38 7.25
CA ARG A 471 -0.12 -11.41 6.20
C ARG A 471 1.30 -11.96 6.07
N ASP A 472 2.31 -11.10 6.01
CA ASP A 472 3.71 -11.50 5.80
C ASP A 472 4.24 -12.29 7.01
N VAL A 473 3.92 -11.84 8.23
CA VAL A 473 4.23 -12.56 9.48
C VAL A 473 3.53 -13.93 9.49
N LEU A 474 2.23 -13.97 9.18
CA LEU A 474 1.47 -15.22 9.12
C LEU A 474 2.04 -16.18 8.07
N GLY A 475 2.43 -15.68 6.89
CA GLY A 475 3.04 -16.48 5.83
C GLY A 475 4.38 -17.06 6.22
N ALA A 476 5.27 -16.26 6.80
CA ALA A 476 6.55 -16.73 7.28
C ALA A 476 6.41 -17.77 8.40
N LEU A 477 5.52 -17.54 9.37
CA LEU A 477 5.24 -18.49 10.45
C LEU A 477 4.61 -19.78 9.92
N CYS A 478 3.59 -19.69 9.07
CA CYS A 478 2.92 -20.87 8.50
C CYS A 478 3.89 -21.71 7.67
N SER A 479 4.61 -21.07 6.75
CA SER A 479 5.60 -21.75 5.90
C SER A 479 6.73 -22.35 6.73
N GLY A 480 7.29 -21.61 7.69
CA GLY A 480 8.42 -22.06 8.50
C GLY A 480 8.04 -23.17 9.48
N LEU A 481 6.84 -23.11 10.07
CA LEU A 481 6.38 -24.08 11.07
C LEU A 481 5.63 -25.26 10.44
N GLY A 482 5.38 -25.24 9.13
CA GLY A 482 4.58 -26.26 8.44
C GLY A 482 3.11 -26.26 8.87
N LEU A 483 2.56 -25.09 9.18
CA LEU A 483 1.14 -24.92 9.48
C LEU A 483 0.39 -24.57 8.20
N ASP A 484 -0.61 -25.37 7.83
CA ASP A 484 -1.50 -25.04 6.73
C ASP A 484 -2.50 -23.95 7.17
N PRO A 485 -2.47 -22.74 6.59
CA PRO A 485 -3.35 -21.63 7.02
C PRO A 485 -4.85 -21.91 6.79
N LEU A 486 -5.20 -22.87 5.92
CA LEU A 486 -6.57 -23.23 5.58
C LEU A 486 -7.14 -24.37 6.43
N THR A 487 -6.31 -25.06 7.22
CA THR A 487 -6.75 -26.23 7.99
C THR A 487 -7.40 -25.86 9.32
N GLN A 488 -8.19 -26.80 9.84
CA GLN A 488 -8.55 -26.86 11.25
C GLN A 488 -7.49 -27.67 12.01
N ILE A 489 -7.06 -27.14 13.16
CA ILE A 489 -6.13 -27.76 14.10
C ILE A 489 -6.93 -28.27 15.29
N ARG A 490 -6.71 -29.55 15.61
CA ARG A 490 -7.20 -30.13 16.86
C ARG A 490 -6.27 -29.71 18.00
N TYR A 491 -6.59 -28.60 18.64
CA TYR A 491 -5.77 -28.06 19.71
C TYR A 491 -5.74 -28.98 20.93
N THR A 492 -4.53 -29.27 21.41
CA THR A 492 -4.28 -30.12 22.58
C THR A 492 -3.54 -29.35 23.65
N HIS A 493 -4.18 -29.16 24.79
CA HIS A 493 -3.53 -28.55 25.95
C HIS A 493 -2.59 -29.60 26.60
N PRO A 494 -1.29 -29.33 26.75
CA PRO A 494 -0.31 -30.32 27.22
C PRO A 494 -0.66 -30.97 28.57
N ALA A 495 -1.29 -30.22 29.48
CA ALA A 495 -1.67 -30.73 30.80
C ALA A 495 -3.04 -31.42 30.87
N THR A 496 -3.98 -31.11 29.95
CA THR A 496 -5.40 -31.50 30.09
C THR A 496 -5.96 -32.27 28.90
N GLY A 497 -5.21 -32.38 27.78
CA GLY A 497 -5.60 -33.14 26.60
C GLY A 497 -6.30 -32.31 25.52
N PRO A 498 -6.91 -32.96 24.50
CA PRO A 498 -7.52 -32.26 23.37
C PRO A 498 -8.73 -31.47 23.86
N VAL A 499 -8.82 -30.19 23.50
CA VAL A 499 -9.93 -29.36 23.98
C VAL A 499 -10.92 -29.04 22.87
N VAL A 500 -10.50 -28.64 21.66
CA VAL A 500 -11.43 -28.29 20.55
C VAL A 500 -10.71 -28.18 19.21
N ASP A 501 -11.47 -28.19 18.11
CA ASP A 501 -10.97 -27.83 16.79
C ASP A 501 -11.02 -26.31 16.59
N LYS A 502 -9.94 -25.72 16.05
CA LYS A 502 -9.84 -24.28 15.72
C LYS A 502 -9.15 -24.07 14.37
N PRO A 503 -9.42 -22.98 13.64
CA PRO A 503 -8.61 -22.61 12.49
C PRO A 503 -7.12 -22.46 12.86
N ALA A 504 -6.21 -22.87 11.96
CA ALA A 504 -4.76 -22.69 12.17
C ALA A 504 -4.36 -21.23 12.43
N ILE A 505 -5.12 -20.28 11.86
CA ILE A 505 -5.06 -18.86 12.16
C ILE A 505 -6.41 -18.45 12.75
N SER A 506 -6.52 -18.36 14.06
CA SER A 506 -7.74 -18.01 14.79
C SER A 506 -7.79 -16.52 15.14
N GLY A 507 -8.98 -15.97 15.35
CA GLY A 507 -9.17 -14.75 16.14
C GLY A 507 -9.41 -15.11 17.60
N HIS A 508 -9.15 -14.20 18.56
CA HIS A 508 -9.43 -14.49 19.97
C HIS A 508 -10.90 -14.92 20.19
N ARG A 509 -11.84 -14.31 19.47
CA ARG A 509 -13.27 -14.68 19.48
C ARG A 509 -13.55 -16.17 19.20
N ASP A 510 -12.70 -16.84 18.41
CA ASP A 510 -12.85 -18.27 18.10
C ASP A 510 -12.74 -19.14 19.37
N TRP A 511 -12.14 -18.62 20.46
CA TRP A 511 -11.91 -19.30 21.73
C TRP A 511 -13.01 -19.10 22.78
N SER A 512 -14.17 -18.54 22.41
CA SER A 512 -15.23 -18.19 23.36
C SER A 512 -15.75 -19.38 24.20
N ASP A 513 -15.60 -20.59 23.68
CA ASP A 513 -15.94 -21.87 24.32
C ASP A 513 -14.94 -22.31 25.41
N ILE A 514 -13.71 -21.77 25.40
CA ILE A 514 -12.65 -22.11 26.35
C ILE A 514 -12.31 -20.93 27.27
N ALA A 515 -12.17 -19.74 26.69
CA ALA A 515 -11.69 -18.53 27.36
C ALA A 515 -12.83 -17.59 27.80
N GLY A 516 -14.07 -17.89 27.40
CA GLY A 516 -15.23 -17.01 27.60
C GLY A 516 -15.40 -15.99 26.46
N PRO A 517 -16.58 -15.36 26.37
CA PRO A 517 -16.90 -14.45 25.26
C PRO A 517 -16.01 -13.20 25.25
N THR A 518 -15.61 -12.78 24.06
CA THR A 518 -14.78 -11.59 23.84
C THR A 518 -15.13 -10.91 22.51
N THR A 519 -14.96 -9.59 22.42
CA THR A 519 -15.09 -8.85 21.15
C THR A 519 -13.81 -8.92 20.32
N CYS A 520 -12.65 -9.17 20.95
CA CYS A 520 -11.34 -9.27 20.31
C CYS A 520 -11.33 -10.34 19.20
N PRO A 521 -10.80 -10.07 18.00
CA PRO A 521 -9.96 -8.94 17.59
C PRO A 521 -10.73 -7.71 17.05
N GLY A 522 -12.00 -7.56 17.40
CA GLY A 522 -12.90 -6.55 16.85
C GLY A 522 -13.57 -7.03 15.57
N GLN A 523 -14.77 -6.53 15.28
CA GLN A 523 -15.58 -7.00 14.15
C GLN A 523 -14.86 -6.86 12.79
N ASN A 524 -14.25 -5.71 12.52
CA ASN A 524 -13.65 -5.42 11.22
C ASN A 524 -12.43 -6.30 10.93
N LEU A 525 -11.58 -6.56 11.93
CA LEU A 525 -10.45 -7.48 11.74
C LEU A 525 -10.90 -8.94 11.68
N TYR A 526 -11.91 -9.32 12.48
CA TYR A 526 -12.41 -10.70 12.49
C TYR A 526 -13.00 -11.13 11.14
N ASP A 527 -13.77 -10.24 10.48
CA ASP A 527 -14.37 -10.52 9.17
C ASP A 527 -13.32 -10.69 8.05
N LEU A 528 -12.11 -10.17 8.24
CA LEU A 528 -10.99 -10.31 7.30
C LEU A 528 -10.21 -11.63 7.46
N LEU A 529 -10.34 -12.34 8.58
CA LEU A 529 -9.55 -13.56 8.85
C LEU A 529 -9.72 -14.66 7.80
N PRO A 530 -10.92 -14.97 7.27
CA PRO A 530 -11.06 -15.96 6.20
C PRO A 530 -10.28 -15.59 4.93
N ALA A 531 -10.32 -14.31 4.53
CA ALA A 531 -9.58 -13.82 3.37
C ALA A 531 -8.06 -13.84 3.60
N LEU A 532 -7.61 -13.49 4.81
CA LEU A 532 -6.20 -13.56 5.19
C LEU A 532 -5.66 -15.00 5.13
N ARG A 533 -6.40 -15.99 5.64
CA ARG A 533 -6.03 -17.42 5.52
C ARG A 533 -5.86 -17.84 4.07
N ALA A 534 -6.80 -17.44 3.20
CA ALA A 534 -6.74 -17.73 1.77
C ALA A 534 -5.56 -17.03 1.07
N ALA A 535 -5.23 -15.80 1.47
CA ALA A 535 -4.09 -15.07 0.93
C ALA A 535 -2.75 -15.69 1.35
N VAL A 536 -2.62 -16.14 2.61
CA VAL A 536 -1.42 -16.81 3.12
C VAL A 536 -1.22 -18.20 2.48
N GLY A 537 -2.31 -18.89 2.12
CA GLY A 537 -2.25 -20.23 1.51
C GLY A 537 -1.85 -20.28 0.03
N LYS A 538 -1.63 -19.13 -0.63
CA LYS A 538 -1.11 -19.08 -2.00
C LYS A 538 0.42 -19.00 -1.97
N PRO A 539 1.15 -19.83 -2.75
CA PRO A 539 2.57 -19.62 -2.93
C PRO A 539 2.81 -18.21 -3.48
N LEU A 540 3.78 -17.48 -2.91
CA LEU A 540 4.26 -16.19 -3.41
C LEU A 540 4.88 -16.33 -4.80
#